data_AF-A0A835Z445-F1
#
_entry.id   AF-A0A835Z445-F1
#
_cell.length_a   1.000
_cell.length_b   1.000
_cell.length_c   1.000
_cell.angle_alpha   90.00
_cell.angle_beta   90.00
_cell.angle_gamma   90.00
#
_symmetry.space_group_name_H-M   'P 1'
#
loop_
_entity.id
_entity.type
_entity.pdbx_description
1 polymer ?
#
loop_
_entity_poly.entity_id
_entity_poly.type
_entity_poly.pdbx_seq_one_letter_code
_entity_poly.pdbx_strand_id
1 'polypeptide(L)'
;LPHTLRELDLSAACIQSGPLPPHLTSLSTSQDSGEPIGDLPITLERLAVNAAFEQRLGHLPACLKVITSDLDDDVEFDQLFGELPPQLQVLDLISFSEFNQHLDALPCHLLKLTLGCGSDQPLGTLPDTLEELLFYDGFPGSIFNHPLGTLPKSLRKLRLSDAFDHPLGLLPSKLEYLECMVSQPLAPLPCSLQHLLIWNSAYHHDLGALPPSLVELRILPAVPGEDGAYQHRLQPIHPSLKAVAISRDYAYLDDLAGVKLAHNDMRH
;
A
#
# COMPACT_ATOMS: atom_id res chain seq x y z
N LEU A 1 -30.17 19.60 -1.87
CA LEU A 1 -29.88 18.73 -0.71
C LEU A 1 -30.18 19.46 0.59
N PRO A 2 -30.54 18.79 1.70
CA PRO A 2 -30.75 19.44 3.00
C PRO A 2 -29.49 20.13 3.51
N HIS A 3 -29.59 21.32 4.10
CA HIS A 3 -28.43 22.03 4.67
C HIS A 3 -27.77 21.31 5.85
N THR A 4 -28.49 20.40 6.53
CA THR A 4 -28.01 19.63 7.67
C THR A 4 -27.33 18.32 7.29
N LEU A 5 -27.26 18.01 5.99
CA LEU A 5 -26.69 16.76 5.48
C LEU A 5 -25.17 16.73 5.76
N ARG A 6 -24.70 15.64 6.36
CA ARG A 6 -23.29 15.43 6.74
C ARG A 6 -22.57 14.41 5.88
N GLU A 7 -23.31 13.45 5.35
CA GLU A 7 -22.78 12.36 4.54
C GLU A 7 -23.57 12.33 3.24
N LEU A 8 -22.83 12.33 2.13
CA LEU A 8 -23.38 12.23 0.79
C LEU A 8 -22.61 11.16 0.05
N ASP A 9 -23.30 10.09 -0.29
CA ASP A 9 -22.75 9.01 -1.11
C ASP A 9 -23.38 9.11 -2.50
N LEU A 10 -22.54 9.36 -3.51
CA LEU A 10 -22.95 9.46 -4.90
C LEU A 10 -22.50 8.24 -5.72
N SER A 11 -21.81 7.27 -5.13
CA SER A 11 -21.21 6.13 -5.84
C SER A 11 -22.20 5.41 -6.78
N ALA A 12 -23.47 5.28 -6.37
CA ALA A 12 -24.52 4.57 -7.11
C ALA A 12 -25.52 5.49 -7.85
N ALA A 13 -25.36 6.82 -7.83
CA ALA A 13 -26.34 7.74 -8.40
C ALA A 13 -25.72 9.00 -9.02
N CYS A 14 -26.05 9.25 -10.29
CA CYS A 14 -25.87 10.55 -10.94
C CYS A 14 -26.83 11.57 -10.31
N ILE A 15 -26.32 12.51 -9.51
CA ILE A 15 -27.12 13.68 -9.09
C ILE A 15 -26.79 14.85 -10.01
N GLN A 16 -27.82 15.48 -10.58
CA GLN A 16 -27.68 16.75 -11.30
C GLN A 16 -27.09 17.82 -10.37
N SER A 17 -26.06 18.51 -10.85
CA SER A 17 -25.24 19.42 -10.05
C SER A 17 -26.08 20.42 -9.24
N GLY A 18 -25.68 20.57 -7.98
CA GLY A 18 -26.16 21.60 -7.08
C GLY A 18 -25.08 21.86 -6.03
N PRO A 19 -25.08 23.02 -5.36
CA PRO A 19 -24.08 23.32 -4.35
C PRO A 19 -24.09 22.24 -3.26
N LEU A 20 -22.90 21.72 -2.95
CA LEU A 20 -22.72 20.77 -1.87
C LEU A 20 -23.19 21.38 -0.54
N PRO A 21 -23.82 20.60 0.36
CA PRO A 21 -24.21 21.09 1.67
C PRO A 21 -22.99 21.66 2.42
N PRO A 22 -23.08 22.84 3.06
CA PRO A 22 -21.93 23.49 3.68
C PRO A 22 -21.40 22.76 4.93
N HIS A 23 -22.20 21.85 5.50
CA HIS A 23 -21.88 21.04 6.68
C HIS A 23 -21.53 19.59 6.35
N LEU A 24 -21.24 19.31 5.08
CA LEU A 24 -20.87 17.98 4.63
C LEU A 24 -19.49 17.60 5.17
N THR A 25 -19.42 16.47 5.87
CA THR A 25 -18.18 15.91 6.43
C THR A 25 -17.66 14.72 5.65
N SER A 26 -18.52 14.04 4.89
CA SER A 26 -18.15 12.89 4.04
C SER A 26 -18.81 12.99 2.67
N LEU A 27 -18.01 12.81 1.62
CA LEU A 27 -18.45 12.78 0.24
C LEU A 27 -17.87 11.55 -0.45
N SER A 28 -18.71 10.77 -1.13
CA SER A 28 -18.28 9.86 -2.20
C SER A 28 -18.75 10.42 -3.54
N THR A 29 -17.85 10.47 -4.53
CA THR A 29 -18.19 10.95 -5.89
C THR A 29 -18.91 9.87 -6.70
N SER A 30 -19.67 10.28 -7.73
CA SER A 30 -20.33 9.36 -8.67
C SER A 30 -19.51 9.17 -9.93
N GLN A 31 -19.88 8.15 -10.71
CA GLN A 31 -19.55 8.06 -12.13
C GLN A 31 -19.94 9.38 -12.84
N ASP A 32 -19.04 9.89 -13.70
CA ASP A 32 -19.15 11.22 -14.27
C ASP A 32 -20.45 11.41 -15.08
N SER A 33 -21.22 12.45 -14.72
CA SER A 33 -22.34 12.94 -15.53
C SER A 33 -21.94 14.04 -16.51
N GLY A 34 -20.66 14.45 -16.49
CA GLY A 34 -20.08 15.54 -17.28
C GLY A 34 -20.15 16.94 -16.65
N GLU A 35 -20.64 17.10 -15.41
CA GLU A 35 -20.79 18.41 -14.75
C GLU A 35 -19.84 18.61 -13.56
N PRO A 36 -19.06 19.72 -13.49
CA PRO A 36 -18.08 19.97 -12.44
C PRO A 36 -18.68 19.89 -11.03
N ILE A 37 -18.14 19.02 -10.17
CA ILE A 37 -18.33 19.13 -8.71
C ILE A 37 -17.73 20.49 -8.33
N GLY A 38 -18.58 21.44 -7.91
CA GLY A 38 -18.16 22.75 -7.46
C GLY A 38 -17.24 22.70 -6.22
N ASP A 39 -17.02 23.84 -5.58
CA ASP A 39 -16.10 23.91 -4.44
C ASP A 39 -16.46 22.92 -3.32
N LEU A 40 -15.47 22.14 -2.90
CA LEU A 40 -15.62 21.21 -1.78
C LEU A 40 -15.84 22.01 -0.48
N PRO A 41 -16.81 21.60 0.36
CA PRO A 41 -17.09 22.31 1.60
C PRO A 41 -15.90 22.22 2.56
N ILE A 42 -15.59 23.34 3.22
CA ILE A 42 -14.46 23.43 4.17
C ILE A 42 -14.58 22.50 5.38
N THR A 43 -15.79 21.96 5.62
CA THR A 43 -16.08 21.01 6.71
C THR A 43 -15.83 19.56 6.31
N LEU A 44 -15.45 19.30 5.06
CA LEU A 44 -15.22 17.96 4.54
C LEU A 44 -14.00 17.33 5.19
N GLU A 45 -14.19 16.18 5.84
CA GLU A 45 -13.13 15.41 6.49
C GLU A 45 -12.76 14.16 5.68
N ARG A 46 -13.70 13.63 4.88
CA ARG A 46 -13.54 12.41 4.10
C ARG A 46 -13.99 12.63 2.66
N LEU A 47 -13.13 12.27 1.72
CA LEU A 47 -13.42 12.26 0.30
C LEU A 47 -13.11 10.87 -0.26
N ALA A 48 -14.13 10.16 -0.72
CA ALA A 48 -13.99 8.99 -1.55
C ALA A 48 -14.16 9.42 -3.01
N VAL A 49 -13.16 9.13 -3.83
CA VAL A 49 -13.15 9.45 -5.26
C VAL A 49 -13.41 8.15 -6.01
N ASN A 50 -14.54 8.09 -6.70
CA ASN A 50 -14.85 7.01 -7.61
C ASN A 50 -13.88 7.02 -8.80
N ALA A 51 -13.52 5.84 -9.28
CA ALA A 51 -12.55 5.69 -10.36
C ALA A 51 -13.02 6.40 -11.65
N ALA A 52 -14.32 6.34 -11.98
CA ALA A 52 -14.89 7.00 -13.16
C ALA A 52 -15.11 8.52 -13.02
N PHE A 53 -14.42 9.17 -12.07
CA PHE A 53 -14.48 10.61 -11.87
C PHE A 53 -13.40 11.31 -12.71
N GLU A 54 -13.78 11.87 -13.86
CA GLU A 54 -12.81 12.47 -14.81
C GLU A 54 -12.51 13.96 -14.54
N GLN A 55 -13.08 14.54 -13.49
CA GLN A 55 -13.03 15.98 -13.25
C GLN A 55 -11.89 16.40 -12.33
N ARG A 56 -11.40 17.62 -12.54
CA ARG A 56 -10.37 18.21 -11.68
C ARG A 56 -10.96 18.53 -10.32
N LEU A 57 -10.46 17.86 -9.29
CA LEU A 57 -10.62 18.35 -7.93
C LEU A 57 -9.88 19.69 -7.83
N GLY A 58 -10.61 20.73 -7.44
CA GLY A 58 -10.02 22.03 -7.14
C GLY A 58 -9.15 22.00 -5.88
N HIS A 59 -9.15 23.10 -5.12
CA HIS A 59 -8.45 23.12 -3.84
C HIS A 59 -9.11 22.17 -2.84
N LEU A 60 -8.34 21.19 -2.37
CA LEU A 60 -8.78 20.31 -1.30
C LEU A 60 -8.91 21.09 0.03
N PRO A 61 -9.98 20.88 0.81
CA PRO A 61 -10.18 21.60 2.05
C PRO A 61 -9.13 21.20 3.10
N ALA A 62 -8.64 22.17 3.87
CA ALA A 62 -7.56 21.96 4.84
C ALA A 62 -7.94 21.00 6.00
N CYS A 63 -9.24 20.81 6.26
CA CYS A 63 -9.77 19.90 7.28
C CYS A 63 -9.85 18.43 6.83
N LEU A 64 -9.53 18.15 5.57
CA LEU A 64 -9.62 16.81 5.02
C LEU A 64 -8.59 15.89 5.67
N LYS A 65 -9.07 14.75 6.17
CA LYS A 65 -8.27 13.74 6.89
C LYS A 65 -8.08 12.48 6.07
N VAL A 66 -9.03 12.16 5.19
CA VAL A 66 -9.04 10.90 4.45
C VAL A 66 -9.39 11.16 2.99
N ILE A 67 -8.51 10.70 2.11
CA ILE A 67 -8.76 10.55 0.67
C ILE A 67 -8.66 9.06 0.37
N THR A 68 -9.71 8.49 -0.21
CA THR A 68 -9.73 7.11 -0.68
C THR A 68 -10.21 7.04 -2.10
N SER A 69 -9.75 6.05 -2.85
CA SER A 69 -10.34 5.62 -4.11
C SER A 69 -11.22 4.40 -3.87
N ASP A 70 -12.39 4.35 -4.51
CA ASP A 70 -13.23 3.14 -4.46
C ASP A 70 -12.64 2.06 -5.38
N LEU A 71 -12.74 0.80 -4.97
CA LEU A 71 -12.05 -0.37 -5.56
C LEU A 71 -12.60 -0.83 -6.93
N ASP A 72 -13.46 -0.03 -7.57
CA ASP A 72 -14.09 -0.43 -8.82
C ASP A 72 -13.34 0.17 -10.02
N ASP A 73 -12.69 -0.74 -10.76
CA ASP A 73 -12.01 -0.58 -12.05
C ASP A 73 -10.72 0.25 -12.09
N ASP A 74 -9.74 -0.26 -12.85
CA ASP A 74 -8.50 0.44 -13.23
C ASP A 74 -8.87 1.68 -14.05
N VAL A 75 -8.80 2.87 -13.45
CA VAL A 75 -9.10 4.11 -14.18
C VAL A 75 -7.87 4.99 -14.35
N GLU A 76 -7.78 5.55 -15.55
CA GLU A 76 -6.82 6.57 -15.98
C GLU A 76 -7.07 7.90 -15.25
N PHE A 77 -6.85 7.93 -13.93
CA PHE A 77 -6.89 9.18 -13.15
C PHE A 77 -5.47 9.72 -12.94
N ASP A 78 -5.04 10.59 -13.84
CA ASP A 78 -3.79 11.35 -13.73
C ASP A 78 -4.06 12.83 -13.46
N GLN A 79 -5.00 13.15 -12.57
CA GLN A 79 -5.29 14.55 -12.23
C GLN A 79 -4.69 14.98 -10.89
N LEU A 80 -4.02 16.14 -10.93
CA LEU A 80 -3.35 16.76 -9.79
C LEU A 80 -4.34 17.02 -8.66
N PHE A 81 -4.23 16.28 -7.57
CA PHE A 81 -4.42 16.89 -6.26
C PHE A 81 -3.38 18.02 -6.20
N GLY A 82 -3.80 19.28 -6.12
CA GLY A 82 -2.85 20.41 -6.08
C GLY A 82 -1.83 20.28 -4.93
N GLU A 83 -2.17 20.79 -3.76
CA GLU A 83 -1.40 20.54 -2.53
C GLU A 83 -2.21 19.57 -1.66
N LEU A 84 -1.54 18.54 -1.11
CA LEU A 84 -2.19 17.64 -0.16
C LEU A 84 -2.57 18.40 1.12
N PRO A 85 -3.78 18.18 1.68
CA PRO A 85 -4.21 18.84 2.90
C PRO A 85 -3.25 18.59 4.07
N PRO A 86 -2.91 19.61 4.87
CA PRO A 86 -1.92 19.47 5.94
C PRO A 86 -2.39 18.52 7.07
N GLN A 87 -3.70 18.29 7.20
CA GLN A 87 -4.30 17.41 8.20
C GLN A 87 -4.58 15.99 7.67
N LEU A 88 -4.13 15.68 6.45
CA LEU A 88 -4.37 14.38 5.84
C LEU A 88 -3.67 13.27 6.65
N GLN A 89 -4.44 12.24 6.99
CA GLN A 89 -4.00 11.06 7.73
C GLN A 89 -3.99 9.81 6.86
N VAL A 90 -4.89 9.72 5.88
CA VAL A 90 -4.98 8.58 4.97
C VAL A 90 -5.05 9.08 3.54
N LEU A 91 -4.13 8.60 2.71
CA LEU A 91 -4.11 8.78 1.26
C LEU A 91 -4.09 7.40 0.61
N ASP A 92 -5.22 6.99 0.04
CA ASP A 92 -5.40 5.69 -0.61
C ASP A 92 -5.73 5.87 -2.10
N LEU A 93 -4.72 5.64 -2.94
CA LEU A 93 -4.74 5.86 -4.40
C LEU A 93 -4.72 4.54 -5.17
N ILE A 94 -5.23 3.47 -4.56
CA ILE A 94 -5.20 2.09 -5.08
C ILE A 94 -5.78 1.95 -6.49
N SER A 95 -6.91 2.60 -6.79
CA SER A 95 -7.64 2.42 -8.06
C SER A 95 -7.15 3.34 -9.19
N PHE A 96 -6.12 4.16 -8.94
CA PHE A 96 -5.58 5.06 -9.94
C PHE A 96 -4.35 4.44 -10.61
N SER A 97 -4.64 3.53 -11.53
CA SER A 97 -3.62 2.74 -12.23
C SER A 97 -2.65 3.59 -13.04
N GLU A 98 -3.02 4.81 -13.46
CA GLU A 98 -2.16 5.74 -14.20
C GLU A 98 -1.66 6.93 -13.35
N PHE A 99 -1.88 6.92 -12.02
CA PHE A 99 -1.41 8.02 -11.17
C PHE A 99 0.12 8.05 -11.13
N ASN A 100 0.73 8.91 -11.94
CA ASN A 100 2.18 9.03 -12.07
C ASN A 100 2.68 10.44 -11.73
N GLN A 101 2.14 11.01 -10.66
CA GLN A 101 2.45 12.38 -10.24
C GLN A 101 3.39 12.45 -9.06
N HIS A 102 4.14 13.56 -9.04
CA HIS A 102 5.13 13.82 -8.01
C HIS A 102 4.45 14.19 -6.68
N LEU A 103 4.73 13.43 -5.63
CA LEU A 103 4.32 13.72 -4.26
C LEU A 103 5.49 14.35 -3.49
N ASP A 104 5.76 15.64 -3.77
CA ASP A 104 6.94 16.34 -3.24
C ASP A 104 6.94 16.48 -1.71
N ALA A 105 5.79 16.76 -1.11
CA ALA A 105 5.64 16.96 0.33
C ALA A 105 4.44 16.20 0.88
N LEU A 106 4.70 15.01 1.43
CA LEU A 106 3.69 14.26 2.17
C LEU A 106 3.32 15.00 3.47
N PRO A 107 2.03 15.10 3.82
CA PRO A 107 1.58 15.74 5.06
C PRO A 107 2.22 15.12 6.30
N CYS A 108 2.61 15.94 7.27
CA CYS A 108 3.32 15.49 8.46
C CYS A 108 2.47 14.61 9.41
N HIS A 109 1.15 14.55 9.19
CA HIS A 109 0.20 13.73 9.95
C HIS A 109 -0.23 12.46 9.21
N LEU A 110 0.37 12.16 8.05
CA LEU A 110 -0.01 11.01 7.23
C LEU A 110 0.35 9.70 7.94
N LEU A 111 -0.65 8.88 8.20
CA LEU A 111 -0.55 7.57 8.86
C LEU A 111 -0.53 6.42 7.85
N LYS A 112 -1.29 6.54 6.75
CA LYS A 112 -1.38 5.52 5.70
C LYS A 112 -1.19 6.15 4.32
N LEU A 113 -0.28 5.58 3.54
CA LEU A 113 -0.10 5.86 2.12
C LEU A 113 -0.27 4.56 1.32
N THR A 114 -1.19 4.57 0.36
CA THR A 114 -1.36 3.49 -0.61
C THR A 114 -1.28 4.07 -2.02
N LEU A 115 -0.42 3.49 -2.85
CA LEU A 115 -0.16 3.90 -4.22
C LEU A 115 -0.59 2.79 -5.18
N GLY A 116 -1.26 3.16 -6.27
CA GLY A 116 -1.69 2.25 -7.33
C GLY A 116 -0.54 1.76 -8.20
N CYS A 117 -0.84 0.90 -9.18
CA CYS A 117 0.17 0.18 -9.95
C CYS A 117 1.04 1.06 -10.86
N GLY A 118 0.52 2.13 -11.47
CA GLY A 118 1.30 3.02 -12.37
C GLY A 118 2.07 4.16 -11.71
N SER A 119 2.14 4.21 -10.38
CA SER A 119 2.93 5.21 -9.68
C SER A 119 4.43 4.94 -9.81
N ASP A 120 5.13 5.67 -10.68
CA ASP A 120 6.59 5.59 -10.85
C ASP A 120 7.28 6.95 -10.68
N GLN A 121 6.77 7.78 -9.76
CA GLN A 121 7.45 8.99 -9.31
C GLN A 121 8.13 8.76 -7.97
N PRO A 122 9.34 9.31 -7.74
CA PRO A 122 10.01 9.19 -6.46
C PRO A 122 9.19 9.86 -5.35
N LEU A 123 9.15 9.20 -4.20
CA LEU A 123 8.56 9.80 -3.01
C LEU A 123 9.54 10.76 -2.35
N GLY A 124 9.03 11.90 -1.89
CA GLY A 124 9.76 12.78 -0.98
C GLY A 124 10.03 12.11 0.37
N THR A 125 10.45 12.90 1.34
CA THR A 125 10.69 12.41 2.71
C THR A 125 9.40 11.83 3.30
N LEU A 126 9.41 10.53 3.63
CA LEU A 126 8.31 9.89 4.33
C LEU A 126 8.11 10.52 5.72
N PRO A 127 6.88 10.87 6.12
CA PRO A 127 6.64 11.52 7.40
C PRO A 127 6.90 10.55 8.56
N ASP A 128 7.44 11.06 9.68
CA ASP A 128 7.73 10.28 10.88
C ASP A 128 6.49 9.64 11.53
N THR A 129 5.29 10.04 11.11
CA THR A 129 3.99 9.51 11.56
C THR A 129 3.49 8.33 10.73
N LEU A 130 4.10 8.02 9.59
CA LEU A 130 3.63 7.00 8.66
C LEU A 130 3.72 5.59 9.25
N GLU A 131 2.56 4.95 9.42
CA GLU A 131 2.43 3.60 9.95
C GLU A 131 2.29 2.54 8.85
N GLU A 132 1.70 2.89 7.70
CA GLU A 132 1.47 1.98 6.58
C GLU A 132 1.91 2.59 5.25
N LEU A 133 2.79 1.89 4.54
CA LEU A 133 3.19 2.21 3.16
C LEU A 133 2.94 0.99 2.28
N LEU A 134 2.01 1.12 1.33
CA LEU A 134 1.57 0.02 0.49
C LEU A 134 1.64 0.41 -0.99
N PHE A 135 2.42 -0.33 -1.76
CA PHE A 135 2.33 -0.32 -3.22
C PHE A 135 1.40 -1.45 -3.65
N TYR A 136 0.32 -1.12 -4.38
CA TYR A 136 -0.69 -2.08 -4.76
C TYR A 136 -0.30 -2.86 -6.01
N ASP A 137 -0.46 -4.17 -5.94
CA ASP A 137 -0.19 -5.11 -7.02
C ASP A 137 -1.48 -5.36 -7.81
N GLY A 138 -1.78 -4.48 -8.76
CA GLY A 138 -2.79 -4.69 -9.80
C GLY A 138 -2.15 -5.31 -11.05
N PHE A 139 -2.93 -5.63 -12.10
CA PHE A 139 -2.34 -6.06 -13.38
C PHE A 139 -2.32 -4.88 -14.36
N PRO A 140 -1.17 -4.48 -14.94
CA PRO A 140 0.19 -5.01 -14.73
C PRO A 140 0.74 -4.59 -13.36
N GLY A 141 1.54 -5.47 -12.73
CA GLY A 141 2.10 -5.29 -11.38
C GLY A 141 2.68 -3.89 -11.13
N SER A 142 2.73 -3.48 -9.85
CA SER A 142 3.25 -2.15 -9.49
C SER A 142 4.63 -1.87 -10.11
N ILE A 143 4.76 -0.71 -10.77
CA ILE A 143 5.98 -0.32 -11.51
C ILE A 143 6.93 0.58 -10.73
N PHE A 144 6.56 1.04 -9.52
CA PHE A 144 7.42 1.92 -8.71
C PHE A 144 8.81 1.33 -8.50
N ASN A 145 9.86 2.05 -8.94
CA ASN A 145 11.25 1.61 -8.76
C ASN A 145 12.19 2.76 -8.37
N HIS A 146 11.88 3.43 -7.25
CA HIS A 146 12.72 4.49 -6.68
C HIS A 146 13.15 4.17 -5.24
N PRO A 147 14.32 4.63 -4.79
CA PRO A 147 14.76 4.39 -3.42
C PRO A 147 13.86 5.13 -2.41
N LEU A 148 13.45 4.44 -1.33
CA LEU A 148 12.59 4.99 -0.28
C LEU A 148 13.33 5.81 0.81
N GLY A 149 14.64 5.99 0.68
CA GLY A 149 15.44 6.68 1.68
C GLY A 149 15.39 6.01 3.06
N THR A 150 15.20 6.78 4.13
CA THR A 150 15.07 6.25 5.50
C THR A 150 13.61 5.96 5.81
N LEU A 151 13.30 4.70 6.13
CA LEU A 151 11.96 4.32 6.57
C LEU A 151 11.63 4.92 7.94
N PRO A 152 10.42 5.45 8.15
CA PRO A 152 10.04 6.08 9.41
C PRO A 152 9.94 5.06 10.54
N LYS A 153 10.32 5.45 11.76
CA LYS A 153 10.36 4.57 12.93
C LYS A 153 8.98 4.08 13.39
N SER A 154 7.92 4.77 12.96
CA SER A 154 6.52 4.44 13.21
C SER A 154 5.99 3.35 12.28
N LEU A 155 6.66 3.03 11.17
CA LEU A 155 6.17 2.10 10.17
C LEU A 155 5.94 0.71 10.75
N ARG A 156 4.72 0.19 10.53
CA ARG A 156 4.24 -1.12 10.98
C ARG A 156 3.97 -2.05 9.80
N LYS A 157 3.54 -1.52 8.66
CA LYS A 157 3.30 -2.31 7.44
C LYS A 157 4.01 -1.70 6.25
N LEU A 158 4.76 -2.54 5.55
CA LEU A 158 5.43 -2.20 4.30
C LEU A 158 5.11 -3.28 3.26
N ARG A 159 4.47 -2.88 2.18
CA ARG A 159 4.36 -3.68 0.95
C ARG A 159 5.06 -2.92 -0.15
N LEU A 160 6.09 -3.51 -0.74
CA LEU A 160 6.85 -2.93 -1.84
C LEU A 160 6.27 -3.31 -3.19
N SER A 161 6.58 -2.46 -4.16
CA SER A 161 6.31 -2.66 -5.57
C SER A 161 7.07 -3.86 -6.13
N ASP A 162 6.51 -4.46 -7.17
CA ASP A 162 7.07 -5.65 -7.83
C ASP A 162 8.34 -5.32 -8.61
N ALA A 163 8.38 -4.11 -9.18
CA ALA A 163 9.55 -3.59 -9.87
C ALA A 163 10.64 -3.03 -8.93
N PHE A 164 10.42 -3.03 -7.61
CA PHE A 164 11.35 -2.39 -6.66
C PHE A 164 12.66 -3.18 -6.52
N ASP A 165 13.75 -2.62 -7.05
CA ASP A 165 15.09 -3.24 -7.02
C ASP A 165 16.13 -2.36 -6.32
N HIS A 166 15.74 -1.75 -5.20
CA HIS A 166 16.64 -0.94 -4.36
C HIS A 166 16.90 -1.62 -3.01
N PRO A 167 18.06 -1.38 -2.38
CA PRO A 167 18.31 -1.88 -1.04
C PRO A 167 17.36 -1.23 -0.03
N LEU A 168 16.69 -2.05 0.78
CA LEU A 168 16.04 -1.58 1.99
C LEU A 168 17.12 -1.38 3.04
N GLY A 169 17.26 -0.15 3.52
CA GLY A 169 18.15 0.16 4.63
C GLY A 169 17.72 -0.53 5.94
N LEU A 170 17.96 0.12 7.08
CA LEU A 170 17.50 -0.44 8.35
C LEU A 170 15.98 -0.51 8.41
N LEU A 171 15.45 -1.71 8.63
CA LEU A 171 14.03 -1.93 8.84
C LEU A 171 13.59 -1.33 10.19
N PRO A 172 12.46 -0.61 10.26
CA PRO A 172 11.97 -0.03 11.51
C PRO A 172 11.71 -1.09 12.59
N SER A 173 12.05 -0.77 13.83
CA SER A 173 11.90 -1.70 14.98
C SER A 173 10.46 -2.03 15.35
N LYS A 174 9.47 -1.36 14.74
CA LYS A 174 8.03 -1.57 14.92
C LYS A 174 7.39 -2.27 13.71
N LEU A 175 8.17 -2.61 12.68
CA LEU A 175 7.64 -3.24 11.48
C LEU A 175 7.09 -4.63 11.84
N GLU A 176 5.81 -4.84 11.55
CA GLU A 176 5.03 -6.06 11.83
C GLU A 176 4.77 -6.87 10.56
N TYR A 177 4.68 -6.20 9.41
CA TYR A 177 4.39 -6.81 8.11
C TYR A 177 5.36 -6.28 7.05
N LEU A 178 6.04 -7.20 6.35
CA LEU A 178 6.87 -6.92 5.19
C LEU A 178 6.49 -7.83 4.03
N GLU A 179 6.13 -7.22 2.90
CA GLU A 179 5.90 -7.90 1.62
C GLU A 179 6.76 -7.27 0.54
N CYS A 180 7.52 -8.07 -0.21
CA CYS A 180 8.45 -7.57 -1.21
C CYS A 180 8.81 -8.60 -2.29
N MET A 181 9.33 -8.14 -3.43
CA MET A 181 9.88 -8.98 -4.50
C MET A 181 11.39 -8.79 -4.70
N VAL A 182 12.07 -8.19 -3.71
CA VAL A 182 13.45 -7.72 -3.84
C VAL A 182 14.42 -8.84 -4.22
N SER A 183 15.40 -8.51 -5.06
CA SER A 183 16.56 -9.36 -5.33
C SER A 183 17.71 -9.12 -4.34
N GLN A 184 17.69 -7.98 -3.65
CA GLN A 184 18.76 -7.48 -2.78
C GLN A 184 18.72 -8.07 -1.36
N PRO A 185 19.85 -8.15 -0.64
CA PRO A 185 19.87 -8.63 0.74
C PRO A 185 19.04 -7.73 1.66
N LEU A 186 18.24 -8.35 2.53
CA LEU A 186 17.49 -7.64 3.56
C LEU A 186 18.40 -7.33 4.75
N ALA A 187 18.22 -6.15 5.35
CA ALA A 187 18.77 -5.87 6.66
C ALA A 187 18.19 -6.85 7.72
N PRO A 188 18.86 -7.01 8.89
CA PRO A 188 18.37 -7.88 9.94
C PRO A 188 16.90 -7.61 10.29
N LEU A 189 16.10 -8.68 10.30
CA LEU A 189 14.66 -8.60 10.53
C LEU A 189 14.36 -8.08 11.95
N PRO A 190 13.46 -7.09 12.12
CA PRO A 190 13.15 -6.54 13.43
C PRO A 190 12.41 -7.56 14.29
N CYS A 191 12.63 -7.52 15.61
CA CYS A 191 11.98 -8.43 16.56
C CYS A 191 10.45 -8.28 16.64
N SER A 192 9.86 -7.26 16.02
CA SER A 192 8.42 -7.04 15.90
C SER A 192 7.77 -7.72 14.70
N LEU A 193 8.57 -8.23 13.74
CA LEU A 193 8.06 -8.72 12.46
C LEU A 193 7.25 -10.01 12.62
N GLN A 194 5.99 -9.96 12.24
CA GLN A 194 5.04 -11.06 12.34
C GLN A 194 4.80 -11.75 11.00
N HIS A 195 4.82 -11.01 9.90
CA HIS A 195 4.60 -11.54 8.56
C HIS A 195 5.73 -11.11 7.64
N LEU A 196 6.38 -12.08 6.99
CA LEU A 196 7.38 -11.85 5.95
C LEU A 196 6.98 -12.61 4.69
N LEU A 197 6.65 -11.86 3.62
CA LEU A 197 6.29 -12.39 2.33
C LEU A 197 7.32 -11.92 1.29
N ILE A 198 8.06 -12.86 0.72
CA ILE A 198 9.03 -12.63 -0.35
C ILE A 198 8.52 -13.34 -1.60
N TRP A 199 8.10 -12.57 -2.59
CA TRP A 199 7.64 -13.07 -3.89
C TRP A 199 8.80 -13.11 -4.88
N ASN A 200 9.84 -13.88 -4.53
CA ASN A 200 10.99 -14.14 -5.38
C ASN A 200 11.59 -15.50 -4.97
N SER A 201 11.32 -16.54 -5.76
CA SER A 201 11.84 -17.89 -5.48
C SER A 201 13.36 -18.01 -5.68
N ALA A 202 13.96 -17.07 -6.43
CA ALA A 202 15.39 -16.93 -6.62
C ALA A 202 16.07 -16.06 -5.54
N TYR A 203 15.35 -15.70 -4.46
CA TYR A 203 15.97 -15.03 -3.32
C TYR A 203 16.97 -15.97 -2.65
N HIS A 204 18.27 -15.65 -2.75
CA HIS A 204 19.36 -16.49 -2.25
C HIS A 204 20.16 -15.82 -1.13
N HIS A 205 19.64 -14.77 -0.53
CA HIS A 205 20.31 -14.10 0.59
C HIS A 205 19.89 -14.71 1.93
N ASP A 206 20.84 -14.80 2.85
CA ASP A 206 20.58 -15.26 4.21
C ASP A 206 19.68 -14.26 4.95
N LEU A 207 18.55 -14.72 5.46
CA LEU A 207 17.64 -13.93 6.28
C LEU A 207 18.17 -13.74 7.70
N GLY A 208 19.24 -14.45 8.07
CA GLY A 208 19.79 -14.47 9.41
C GLY A 208 18.83 -15.09 10.41
N ALA A 209 18.92 -14.65 11.66
CA ALA A 209 18.06 -15.14 12.72
C ALA A 209 16.61 -14.67 12.53
N LEU A 210 15.69 -15.62 12.34
CA LEU A 210 14.27 -15.30 12.30
C LEU A 210 13.80 -14.69 13.62
N PRO A 211 12.98 -13.63 13.61
CA PRO A 211 12.54 -12.98 14.83
C PRO A 211 11.53 -13.87 15.60
N PRO A 212 11.52 -13.81 16.94
CA PRO A 212 10.67 -14.64 17.79
C PRO A 212 9.17 -14.29 17.73
N SER A 213 8.82 -13.22 17.03
CA SER A 213 7.44 -12.81 16.78
C SER A 213 6.91 -13.29 15.44
N LEU A 214 7.75 -13.87 14.58
CA LEU A 214 7.35 -14.27 13.23
C LEU A 214 6.28 -15.36 13.32
N VAL A 215 5.13 -15.08 12.69
CA VAL A 215 3.94 -15.93 12.63
C VAL A 215 3.86 -16.63 11.27
N GLU A 216 4.22 -15.91 10.21
CA GLU A 216 4.13 -16.39 8.84
C GLU A 216 5.35 -15.98 8.02
N LEU A 217 5.90 -16.96 7.31
CA LEU A 217 6.98 -16.77 6.35
C LEU A 217 6.56 -17.34 5.00
N ARG A 218 6.56 -16.52 3.95
CA ARG A 218 6.39 -16.98 2.57
C ARG A 218 7.61 -16.59 1.74
N ILE A 219 8.18 -17.56 1.04
CA ILE A 219 9.20 -17.36 0.01
C ILE A 219 8.72 -18.15 -1.20
N LEU A 220 7.98 -17.47 -2.07
CA LEU A 220 7.25 -18.07 -3.19
C LEU A 220 7.63 -17.38 -4.51
N PRO A 221 7.50 -18.06 -5.66
CA PRO A 221 7.67 -17.41 -6.96
C PRO A 221 6.60 -16.34 -7.17
N ALA A 222 6.94 -15.30 -7.93
CA ALA A 222 5.97 -14.28 -8.34
C ALA A 222 5.09 -14.80 -9.47
N VAL A 223 5.67 -15.58 -10.39
CA VAL A 223 4.99 -16.11 -11.58
C VAL A 223 5.06 -17.64 -11.62
N PRO A 224 3.99 -18.35 -12.06
CA PRO A 224 4.02 -19.80 -12.21
C PRO A 224 5.14 -20.26 -13.14
N GLY A 225 5.91 -21.26 -12.69
CA GLY A 225 7.02 -21.83 -13.47
C GLY A 225 8.37 -21.16 -13.23
N GLU A 226 8.48 -20.18 -12.34
CA GLU A 226 9.77 -19.73 -11.84
C GLU A 226 10.40 -20.81 -10.95
N ASP A 227 11.42 -21.46 -11.49
CA ASP A 227 12.21 -22.46 -10.78
C ASP A 227 13.23 -21.77 -9.85
N GLY A 228 13.05 -21.98 -8.55
CA GLY A 228 13.92 -21.42 -7.53
C GLY A 228 13.63 -22.04 -6.17
N ALA A 229 14.69 -22.28 -5.40
CA ALA A 229 14.57 -22.70 -4.02
C ALA A 229 15.49 -21.83 -3.16
N TYR A 230 14.94 -21.34 -2.05
CA TYR A 230 15.72 -20.70 -1.00
C TYR A 230 16.82 -21.67 -0.52
N GLN A 231 18.06 -21.22 -0.40
CA GLN A 231 19.20 -22.13 -0.16
C GLN A 231 19.70 -22.11 1.28
N HIS A 232 19.30 -21.11 2.07
CA HIS A 232 19.78 -20.95 3.44
C HIS A 232 18.87 -21.66 4.43
N ARG A 233 19.47 -22.13 5.53
CA ARG A 233 18.76 -22.84 6.59
C ARG A 233 17.98 -21.82 7.44
N LEU A 234 16.67 -21.98 7.51
CA LEU A 234 15.80 -21.11 8.31
C LEU A 234 15.97 -21.43 9.79
N GLN A 235 16.73 -20.62 10.52
CA GLN A 235 16.96 -20.81 11.95
C GLN A 235 17.08 -19.48 12.71
N PRO A 236 16.72 -19.45 14.00
CA PRO A 236 15.99 -20.49 14.73
C PRO A 236 14.50 -20.54 14.35
N ILE A 237 13.89 -21.72 14.40
CA ILE A 237 12.44 -21.88 14.25
C ILE A 237 11.78 -21.64 15.62
N HIS A 238 11.05 -20.54 15.75
CA HIS A 238 10.36 -20.18 16.98
C HIS A 238 8.94 -20.75 17.03
N PRO A 239 8.38 -21.06 18.22
CA PRO A 239 7.01 -21.56 18.37
C PRO A 239 5.91 -20.61 17.88
N SER A 240 6.24 -19.33 17.69
CA SER A 240 5.36 -18.33 17.11
C SER A 240 5.04 -18.62 15.64
N LEU A 241 5.95 -19.30 14.92
CA LEU A 241 5.87 -19.55 13.49
C LEU A 241 4.81 -20.61 13.22
N LYS A 242 3.65 -20.17 12.74
CA LYS A 242 2.48 -21.03 12.52
C LYS A 242 2.38 -21.50 11.08
N ALA A 243 2.83 -20.70 10.13
CA ALA A 243 2.72 -21.00 8.71
C ALA A 243 4.03 -20.70 7.97
N VAL A 244 4.45 -21.64 7.12
CA VAL A 244 5.53 -21.43 6.16
C VAL A 244 5.05 -21.85 4.77
N ALA A 245 5.26 -20.99 3.78
CA ALA A 245 5.11 -21.31 2.38
C ALA A 245 6.47 -21.16 1.71
N ILE A 246 7.05 -22.25 1.22
CA ILE A 246 8.36 -22.26 0.58
C ILE A 246 8.38 -23.33 -0.51
N SER A 247 9.29 -23.19 -1.48
CA SER A 247 9.46 -24.19 -2.54
C SER A 247 9.61 -25.61 -1.99
N ARG A 248 9.03 -26.59 -2.67
CA ARG A 248 9.11 -28.02 -2.30
C ARG A 248 10.53 -28.58 -2.40
N ASP A 249 11.39 -27.92 -3.14
CA ASP A 249 12.80 -28.31 -3.30
C ASP A 249 13.70 -27.69 -2.21
N TYR A 250 13.10 -27.07 -1.19
CA TYR A 250 13.84 -26.54 -0.05
C TYR A 250 14.58 -27.65 0.71
N ALA A 251 15.91 -27.56 0.75
CA ALA A 251 16.78 -28.63 1.25
C ALA A 251 16.59 -28.97 2.75
N TYR A 252 16.00 -28.06 3.53
CA TYR A 252 15.83 -28.19 4.98
C TYR A 252 14.35 -28.27 5.40
N LEU A 253 13.47 -28.79 4.54
CA LEU A 253 12.04 -28.95 4.86
C LEU A 253 11.79 -29.71 6.17
N ASP A 254 12.66 -30.68 6.50
CA ASP A 254 12.56 -31.46 7.73
C ASP A 254 12.67 -30.61 9.01
N ASP A 255 13.37 -29.47 8.97
CA ASP A 255 13.47 -28.55 10.12
C ASP A 255 12.15 -27.83 10.42
N LEU A 256 11.23 -27.80 9.44
CA LEU A 256 9.91 -27.19 9.55
C LEU A 256 8.85 -28.18 10.07
N ALA A 257 9.27 -29.38 10.51
CA ALA A 257 8.38 -30.38 11.08
C ALA A 257 7.59 -29.81 12.27
N GLY A 258 6.27 -29.72 12.13
CA GLY A 258 5.36 -29.17 13.14
C GLY A 258 4.82 -27.77 12.83
N VAL A 259 5.32 -27.11 11.78
CA VAL A 259 4.76 -25.86 11.25
C VAL A 259 3.77 -26.20 10.12
N LYS A 260 2.65 -25.46 10.01
CA LYS A 260 1.71 -25.66 8.91
C LYS A 260 2.39 -25.23 7.61
N LEU A 261 2.62 -26.18 6.71
CA LEU A 261 3.03 -25.87 5.34
C LEU A 261 1.81 -25.39 4.57
N ALA A 262 1.78 -24.08 4.26
CA ALA A 262 0.76 -23.52 3.40
C ALA A 262 1.06 -23.91 1.95
N HIS A 263 0.01 -24.23 1.17
CA HIS A 263 0.15 -24.44 -0.26
C HIS A 263 0.31 -23.10 -0.99
N ASN A 264 0.74 -23.16 -2.25
CA ASN A 264 0.94 -22.02 -3.15
C ASN A 264 -0.39 -21.28 -3.43
N ASP A 265 -0.98 -20.69 -2.40
CA ASP A 265 -2.08 -19.74 -2.58
C ASP A 265 -1.43 -18.47 -3.16
N MET A 266 -1.71 -18.28 -4.45
CA MET A 266 -1.15 -17.23 -5.30
C MET A 266 -1.42 -15.84 -4.71
N ARG A 267 -0.62 -14.86 -5.13
CA ARG A 267 -0.96 -13.46 -4.97
C ARG A 267 -2.21 -13.22 -5.83
N HIS A 268 -3.30 -12.78 -5.20
CA HIS A 268 -4.59 -12.49 -5.84
C HIS A 268 -4.74 -10.99 -6.01
#